data_AF-A0A382VRI3-F1
#
_entry.id   AF-A0A382VRI3-F1
#
_cell.length_a   1.000
_cell.length_b   1.000
_cell.length_c   1.000
_cell.angle_alpha   90.00
_cell.angle_beta   90.00
_cell.angle_gamma   90.00
#
_symmetry.space_group_name_H-M   'P 1'
#
loop_
_entity.id
_entity.type
_entity.pdbx_description
1 polymer ?
#
loop_
_entity_poly.entity_id
_entity_poly.type
_entity_poly.pdbx_seq_one_letter_code
_entity_poly.pdbx_strand_id
1 'polypeptide(L)'
;MAKDYKPSDLLSKIQLNEIRRKRDWINVFFLFLNWVQIAGAIALFFFFPNLLTFLLSVVIIGSRQFALAVLAHEGAHNLLFANDKINDLASQWFCAFPIFSDNRPYRPYHLAHHRFTEKENDPDLSLSAPFP
;
A
#
# COMPACT_ATOMS: atom_id res chain seq x y z
N MET A 1 21.06 -9.01 24.68
CA MET A 1 20.02 -8.99 23.62
C MET A 1 18.70 -8.61 24.25
N ALA A 2 17.98 -7.63 23.70
CA ALA A 2 16.63 -7.32 24.15
C ALA A 2 15.74 -8.57 23.98
N LYS A 3 14.84 -8.80 24.93
CA LYS A 3 13.87 -9.90 24.86
C LYS A 3 12.93 -9.65 23.69
N ASP A 4 12.76 -10.64 22.82
CA ASP A 4 11.81 -10.60 21.71
C ASP A 4 10.41 -10.90 22.26
N TYR A 5 9.54 -9.89 22.31
CA TYR A 5 8.18 -10.01 22.83
C TYR A 5 7.23 -10.33 21.68
N LYS A 6 6.42 -11.38 21.83
CA LYS A 6 5.30 -11.63 20.93
C LYS A 6 4.16 -10.68 21.28
N PRO A 7 3.30 -10.28 20.31
CA PRO A 7 2.12 -9.47 20.62
C PRO A 7 1.21 -10.07 21.69
N SER A 8 1.14 -11.41 21.77
CA SER A 8 0.39 -12.15 22.80
C SER A 8 0.97 -12.03 24.21
N ASP A 9 2.24 -11.61 24.33
CA ASP A 9 2.89 -11.41 25.64
C ASP A 9 2.48 -10.07 26.25
N LEU A 10 1.97 -9.14 25.44
CA LEU A 10 1.63 -7.76 25.82
C LEU A 10 0.11 -7.49 25.78
N LEU A 11 -0.64 -8.19 24.93
CA LEU A 11 -2.05 -7.92 24.69
C LEU A 11 -2.93 -9.17 24.88
N SER A 12 -4.10 -8.97 25.46
CA SER A 12 -5.13 -10.02 25.53
C SER A 12 -5.68 -10.36 24.14
N LYS A 13 -6.30 -11.54 24.01
CA LYS A 13 -6.96 -11.96 22.76
C LYS A 13 -8.04 -10.98 22.30
N ILE A 14 -8.76 -10.35 23.23
CA ILE A 14 -9.81 -9.37 22.94
C ILE A 14 -9.18 -8.11 22.33
N GLN A 15 -8.14 -7.56 22.96
CA GLN A 15 -7.41 -6.40 22.45
C GLN A 15 -6.78 -6.67 21.08
N LEU A 16 -6.18 -7.85 20.89
CA LEU A 16 -5.62 -8.25 19.61
C LEU A 16 -6.69 -8.32 18.51
N ASN A 17 -7.87 -8.85 18.81
CA ASN A 17 -8.97 -8.91 17.85
C ASN A 17 -9.51 -7.51 17.53
N GLU A 18 -9.56 -6.62 18.51
CA GLU A 18 -10.01 -5.25 18.33
C GLU A 18 -9.10 -4.48 17.37
N ILE A 19 -7.78 -4.50 17.59
CA ILE A 19 -6.82 -3.78 16.73
C ILE A 19 -6.66 -4.43 15.34
N ARG A 20 -6.98 -5.73 15.20
CA ARG A 20 -6.94 -6.44 13.91
C ARG A 20 -8.22 -6.30 13.10
N ARG A 21 -9.27 -5.69 13.66
CA ARG A 21 -10.57 -5.59 12.99
C ARG A 21 -10.46 -4.71 11.76
N LYS A 22 -10.64 -5.31 10.59
CA LYS A 22 -10.69 -4.61 9.30
C LYS A 22 -12.10 -4.10 9.00
N ARG A 23 -12.19 -2.98 8.30
CA ARG A 23 -13.45 -2.39 7.83
C ARG A 23 -13.42 -2.31 6.31
N ASP A 24 -13.60 -3.45 5.65
CA ASP A 24 -13.42 -3.62 4.20
C ASP A 24 -14.16 -2.56 3.36
N TRP A 25 -15.38 -2.16 3.74
CA TRP A 25 -16.13 -1.14 2.99
C TRP A 25 -15.44 0.23 2.95
N ILE A 26 -14.67 0.58 3.98
CA ILE A 26 -13.87 1.82 4.01
C ILE A 26 -12.76 1.72 2.95
N ASN A 27 -12.13 0.56 2.84
CA ASN A 27 -11.08 0.32 1.85
C ASN A 27 -11.64 0.29 0.43
N VAL A 28 -12.84 -0.26 0.22
CA VAL A 28 -13.55 -0.13 -1.07
C VAL A 28 -13.79 1.33 -1.42
N PHE A 29 -14.29 2.12 -0.46
CA PHE A 29 -14.56 3.54 -0.68
C PHE A 29 -13.28 4.33 -1.03
N PHE A 30 -12.19 4.12 -0.31
CA PHE A 30 -10.91 4.78 -0.62
C PHE A 30 -10.35 4.35 -1.97
N LEU A 31 -10.40 3.06 -2.31
CA LEU A 31 -9.95 2.57 -3.60
C LEU A 31 -10.76 3.20 -4.74
N PHE A 32 -12.09 3.22 -4.58
CA PHE A 32 -12.99 3.86 -5.54
C PHE A 32 -12.68 5.35 -5.72
N LEU A 33 -12.50 6.10 -4.63
CA LEU A 33 -12.18 7.53 -4.71
C LEU A 33 -10.84 7.80 -5.41
N ASN A 34 -9.81 6.99 -5.19
CA ASN A 34 -8.54 7.13 -5.90
C ASN A 34 -8.74 6.99 -7.42
N TRP A 35 -9.49 5.98 -7.85
CA TRP A 35 -9.77 5.75 -9.27
C TRP A 35 -10.66 6.83 -9.89
N VAL A 36 -11.67 7.32 -9.17
CA VAL A 36 -12.49 8.46 -9.61
C VAL A 36 -11.64 9.72 -9.78
N GLN A 37 -10.68 9.97 -8.87
CA GLN A 37 -9.77 11.11 -8.98
C GLN A 37 -8.81 10.98 -10.17
N ILE A 38 -8.27 9.78 -10.42
CA ILE A 38 -7.44 9.50 -11.60
C ILE A 38 -8.26 9.73 -12.89
N ALA A 39 -9.43 9.10 -13.00
CA ALA A 39 -10.29 9.23 -14.17
C ALA A 39 -10.75 10.69 -14.37
N GLY A 40 -11.08 11.39 -13.29
CA GLY A 40 -11.45 12.81 -13.31
C GLY A 40 -10.32 13.72 -13.78
N ALA A 41 -9.07 13.46 -13.36
CA ALA A 41 -7.90 14.18 -13.86
C ALA A 41 -7.66 13.91 -15.35
N ILE A 42 -7.77 12.66 -15.79
CA ILE A 42 -7.66 12.31 -17.21
C ILE A 42 -8.75 13.05 -18.02
N ALA A 43 -10.00 13.01 -17.55
CA ALA A 43 -11.13 13.68 -18.20
C ALA A 43 -10.93 15.21 -18.24
N LEU A 44 -10.43 15.83 -17.16
CA LEU A 44 -10.14 17.25 -17.10
C LEU A 44 -9.19 17.69 -18.23
N PHE A 45 -8.06 16.98 -18.40
CA PHE A 45 -7.13 17.29 -19.47
C PHE A 45 -7.69 16.97 -20.85
N PHE A 46 -8.42 15.86 -20.98
CA PHE A 46 -9.04 15.45 -22.25
C PHE A 46 -10.02 16.49 -22.80
N PHE A 47 -10.92 17.03 -21.95
CA PHE A 47 -11.93 18.02 -22.38
C PHE A 47 -11.40 19.45 -22.46
N PHE A 48 -10.35 19.79 -21.70
CA PHE A 48 -9.80 21.13 -21.64
C PHE A 48 -8.27 21.11 -21.82
N PRO A 49 -7.73 20.71 -22.98
CA PRO A 49 -6.29 20.49 -23.14
C PRO A 49 -5.53 21.82 -23.16
N ASN A 50 -4.84 22.14 -22.07
CA ASN A 50 -3.92 23.28 -21.96
C ASN A 50 -2.84 23.01 -20.89
N LEU A 51 -1.85 23.90 -20.78
CA LEU A 51 -0.73 23.70 -19.87
C LEU A 51 -1.17 23.60 -18.39
N LEU A 52 -2.15 24.39 -17.97
CA LEU A 52 -2.61 24.38 -16.58
C LEU A 52 -3.33 23.06 -16.25
N THR A 53 -4.26 22.61 -17.09
CA THR A 53 -4.98 21.35 -16.87
C THR A 53 -4.07 20.14 -16.99
N PHE A 54 -3.04 20.21 -17.85
CA PHE A 54 -1.98 19.20 -17.89
C PHE A 54 -1.25 19.09 -16.55
N LEU A 55 -0.72 20.21 -16.04
CA LEU A 55 0.02 20.23 -14.77
C LEU A 55 -0.84 19.77 -13.59
N LEU A 56 -2.09 20.25 -13.51
CA LEU A 56 -3.03 19.81 -12.48
C LEU A 56 -3.29 18.30 -12.55
N SER A 57 -3.49 17.77 -13.77
CA SER A 57 -3.75 16.34 -13.96
C SER A 57 -2.54 15.49 -13.57
N VAL A 58 -1.33 15.93 -13.91
CA VAL A 58 -0.08 15.26 -13.51
C VAL A 58 0.06 15.22 -11.99
N VAL A 59 -0.17 16.34 -11.29
CA VAL A 59 -0.08 16.38 -9.82
C VAL A 59 -1.13 15.48 -9.18
N ILE A 60 -2.38 15.53 -9.65
CA ILE A 60 -3.46 14.69 -9.12
C ILE A 60 -3.11 13.22 -9.34
N ILE A 61 -2.83 12.80 -10.58
CA ILE A 61 -2.54 11.41 -10.92
C ILE A 61 -1.31 10.92 -10.15
N GLY A 62 -0.21 11.68 -10.11
CA GLY A 62 0.98 11.30 -9.37
C GLY A 62 0.71 11.08 -7.88
N SER A 63 -0.07 11.97 -7.25
CA SER A 63 -0.46 11.78 -5.85
C SER A 63 -1.34 10.53 -5.63
N ARG A 64 -2.18 10.17 -6.61
CA ARG A 64 -3.01 8.96 -6.53
C ARG A 64 -2.18 7.71 -6.79
N GLN A 65 -1.19 7.76 -7.68
CA GLN A 65 -0.24 6.65 -7.87
C GLN A 65 0.52 6.34 -6.56
N PHE A 66 0.95 7.37 -5.82
CA PHE A 66 1.53 7.15 -4.49
C PHE A 66 0.54 6.52 -3.51
N ALA A 67 -0.71 7.00 -3.49
CA ALA A 67 -1.75 6.40 -2.64
C ALA A 67 -2.03 4.92 -3.02
N LEU A 68 -2.04 4.58 -4.31
CA LEU A 68 -2.13 3.19 -4.77
C LEU A 68 -0.92 2.36 -4.34
N ALA A 69 0.29 2.92 -4.33
CA ALA A 69 1.48 2.23 -3.81
C ALA A 69 1.33 1.89 -2.32
N VAL A 70 0.80 2.82 -1.52
CA VAL A 70 0.49 2.58 -0.10
C VAL A 70 -0.54 1.47 0.05
N LEU A 71 -1.62 1.46 -0.74
CA LEU A 71 -2.61 0.38 -0.68
C LEU A 71 -2.05 -0.97 -1.16
N ALA A 72 -1.15 -0.98 -2.13
CA ALA A 72 -0.45 -2.20 -2.56
C ALA A 72 0.43 -2.76 -1.43
N HIS A 73 1.16 -1.88 -0.71
CA HIS A 73 1.91 -2.22 0.50
C HIS A 73 1.00 -2.85 1.58
N GLU A 74 -0.14 -2.23 1.91
CA GLU A 74 -1.10 -2.81 2.85
C GLU A 74 -1.61 -4.19 2.37
N GLY A 75 -1.81 -4.34 1.06
CA GLY A 75 -2.14 -5.62 0.45
C GLY A 75 -1.04 -6.67 0.57
N ALA A 76 0.23 -6.27 0.55
CA ALA A 76 1.36 -7.18 0.78
C ALA A 76 1.33 -7.75 2.20
N HIS A 77 0.88 -6.95 3.18
CA HIS A 77 0.68 -7.35 4.58
C HIS A 77 -0.63 -8.11 4.85
N ASN A 78 -1.47 -8.34 3.83
CA ASN A 78 -2.84 -8.88 3.98
C ASN A 78 -3.70 -8.03 4.93
N LEU A 79 -3.49 -6.71 4.89
CA LEU A 79 -4.21 -5.73 5.71
C LEU A 79 -5.30 -4.98 4.92
N LEU A 80 -5.26 -5.02 3.58
CA LEU A 80 -6.19 -4.27 2.75
C LEU A 80 -7.62 -4.84 2.77
N PHE A 81 -7.81 -6.15 2.81
CA PHE A 81 -9.14 -6.78 2.96
C PHE A 81 -9.09 -7.98 3.91
N ALA A 82 -10.22 -8.32 4.53
CA ALA A 82 -10.29 -9.48 5.43
C ALA A 82 -10.22 -10.83 4.70
N ASN A 83 -10.65 -10.88 3.44
CA ASN A 83 -10.55 -12.06 2.61
C ASN A 83 -9.27 -12.02 1.75
N ASP A 84 -8.39 -13.01 1.92
CA ASP A 84 -7.07 -13.04 1.26
C ASP A 84 -7.16 -13.05 -0.27
N LYS A 85 -8.15 -13.73 -0.86
CA LYS A 85 -8.32 -13.74 -2.33
C LYS A 85 -8.74 -12.37 -2.86
N ILE A 86 -9.63 -11.69 -2.15
CA ILE A 86 -10.07 -10.33 -2.49
C ILE A 86 -8.90 -9.36 -2.27
N ASN A 87 -8.15 -9.50 -1.18
CA ASN A 87 -6.95 -8.72 -0.90
C ASN A 87 -5.94 -8.83 -2.04
N ASP A 88 -5.63 -10.04 -2.46
CA ASP A 88 -4.65 -10.30 -3.53
C ASP A 88 -5.13 -9.77 -4.87
N LEU A 89 -6.38 -10.02 -5.22
CA LEU A 89 -6.97 -9.49 -6.46
C LEU A 89 -6.94 -7.95 -6.45
N ALA A 90 -7.41 -7.33 -5.38
CA ALA A 90 -7.52 -5.88 -5.27
C ALA A 90 -6.16 -5.20 -5.30
N SER A 91 -5.24 -5.66 -4.44
CA SER A 91 -3.89 -5.12 -4.33
C SER A 91 -3.10 -5.27 -5.63
N GLN A 92 -3.26 -6.39 -6.35
CA GLN A 92 -2.59 -6.62 -7.62
C GLN A 92 -3.15 -5.74 -8.75
N TRP A 93 -4.45 -5.85 -9.01
CA TRP A 93 -5.07 -5.29 -10.22
C TRP A 93 -5.40 -3.82 -10.12
N PHE A 94 -5.82 -3.36 -8.94
CA PHE A 94 -6.30 -2.00 -8.74
C PHE A 94 -5.29 -1.09 -8.05
N CYS A 95 -4.19 -1.64 -7.52
CA CYS A 95 -3.16 -0.87 -6.85
C CYS A 95 -1.78 -1.02 -7.52
N ALA A 96 -1.23 -2.24 -7.61
CA ALA A 96 0.15 -2.46 -8.06
C ALA A 96 0.35 -2.32 -9.59
N PHE A 97 -0.42 -3.04 -10.41
CA PHE A 97 -0.29 -2.95 -11.87
C PHE A 97 -0.49 -1.54 -12.46
N PRO A 98 -1.46 -0.72 -11.98
CA PRO A 98 -1.63 0.66 -12.44
C PRO A 98 -0.41 1.57 -12.24
N ILE A 99 0.49 1.19 -11.32
CA ILE A 99 1.74 1.91 -11.05
C ILE A 99 2.97 1.12 -11.52
N PHE A 100 2.76 0.15 -12.41
CA PHE A 100 3.82 -0.69 -12.99
C PHE A 100 4.60 -1.52 -11.96
N SER A 101 3.92 -1.96 -10.90
CA SER A 101 4.47 -2.85 -9.86
C SER A 101 3.75 -4.21 -9.85
N ASP A 102 4.33 -5.20 -9.17
CA ASP A 102 3.73 -6.52 -8.97
C ASP A 102 3.80 -6.94 -7.50
N ASN A 103 2.63 -7.13 -6.88
CA ASN A 103 2.53 -7.43 -5.45
C ASN A 103 3.00 -8.85 -5.11
N ARG A 104 2.98 -9.79 -6.06
CA ARG A 104 3.35 -11.20 -5.86
C ARG A 104 4.84 -11.38 -5.55
N PRO A 105 5.79 -10.84 -6.35
CA PRO A 105 7.21 -10.86 -5.99
C PRO A 105 7.53 -9.84 -4.90
N TYR A 106 6.81 -8.71 -4.82
CA TYR A 106 7.05 -7.70 -3.80
C TYR A 106 6.75 -8.19 -2.38
N ARG A 107 5.64 -8.90 -2.15
CA ARG A 107 5.25 -9.40 -0.82
C ARG A 107 6.36 -10.17 -0.08
N PRO A 108 6.93 -11.27 -0.62
CA PRO A 108 7.94 -12.03 0.11
C PRO A 108 9.22 -11.21 0.35
N TYR A 109 9.63 -10.39 -0.61
CA TYR A 109 10.75 -9.45 -0.46
C TYR A 109 10.50 -8.46 0.69
N HIS A 110 9.36 -7.79 0.66
CA HIS A 110 9.00 -6.75 1.60
C HIS A 110 8.76 -7.27 3.02
N LEU A 111 8.16 -8.47 3.16
CA LEU A 111 8.02 -9.11 4.46
C LEU A 111 9.37 -9.58 5.03
N ALA A 112 10.36 -9.90 4.19
CA ALA A 112 11.72 -10.17 4.64
C ALA A 112 12.36 -8.88 5.20
N HIS A 113 12.19 -7.74 4.52
CA HIS A 113 12.58 -6.42 5.05
C HIS A 113 11.98 -6.16 6.42
N HIS A 114 10.65 -6.24 6.60
CA HIS A 114 10.02 -5.99 7.91
C HIS A 114 10.44 -6.98 9.01
N ARG A 115 10.78 -8.22 8.65
CA ARG A 115 11.25 -9.21 9.62
C ARG A 115 12.68 -8.94 10.08
N PHE A 116 13.52 -8.46 9.17
CA PHE A 116 14.95 -8.29 9.40
C PHE A 116 15.39 -6.83 9.39
N THR A 117 14.47 -5.87 9.52
CA THR A 117 14.73 -4.43 9.41
C THR A 117 16.04 -4.02 10.10
N GLU A 118 16.94 -3.38 9.34
CA GLU A 118 18.24 -2.90 9.81
C GLU A 118 19.19 -4.00 10.35
N LYS A 119 18.97 -5.26 9.99
CA LYS A 119 19.87 -6.39 10.27
C LYS A 119 20.53 -6.85 8.98
N GLU A 120 21.56 -7.68 9.11
CA GLU A 120 22.35 -8.23 7.99
C GLU A 120 21.49 -8.91 6.90
N ASN A 121 20.35 -9.51 7.28
CA ASN A 121 19.44 -10.20 6.36
C ASN A 121 18.33 -9.32 5.79
N ASP A 122 18.35 -8.01 6.03
CA ASP A 122 17.41 -7.08 5.43
C ASP A 122 17.74 -6.88 3.94
N PRO A 123 16.85 -7.26 3.00
CA PRO A 123 17.10 -7.05 1.58
C PRO A 123 17.19 -5.56 1.19
N ASP A 124 16.65 -4.65 2.01
CA ASP A 124 16.70 -3.20 1.79
C ASP A 124 17.87 -2.54 2.56
N LEU A 125 18.76 -3.30 3.22
CA LEU A 125 19.84 -2.72 4.04
C LEU A 125 20.71 -1.75 3.25
N SER A 126 21.02 -2.05 1.98
CA SER A 126 21.82 -1.16 1.14
C SER A 126 21.14 0.18 0.86
N LEU A 127 19.81 0.25 0.99
CA LEU A 127 19.03 1.46 0.81
C LEU A 127 19.00 2.30 2.09
N SER A 128 19.03 1.68 3.28
CA SER A 128 18.93 2.37 4.58
C SER A 128 20.29 2.68 5.22
N ALA A 129 21.29 1.80 5.07
CA ALA A 129 22.62 1.94 5.66
C ALA A 129 23.36 3.27 5.40
N PRO A 130 23.13 3.99 4.27
CA PRO A 130 23.74 5.31 4.05
C PRO A 130 23.18 6.44 4.93
N PHE A 131 22.05 6.23 5.62
CA PHE A 131 21.41 7.23 6.48
C PHE A 131 21.83 7.02 7.96
N PRO A 132 22.05 8.12 8.72
CA PRO A 132 22.52 8.06 10.11
C PRO A 132 21.49 7.57 11.11
#